data_AF-A0A4R8CA60-F1
#
_entry.id   AF-A0A4R8CA60-F1
#
_cell.length_a   1.000
_cell.length_b   1.000
_cell.length_c   1.000
_cell.angle_alpha   90.00
_cell.angle_beta   90.00
_cell.angle_gamma   90.00
#
_symmetry.space_group_name_H-M   'P 1'
#
loop_
_entity.id
_entity.type
_entity.pdbx_description
1 polymer ?
#
loop_
_entity_poly.entity_id
_entity_poly.type
_entity_poly.pdbx_seq_one_letter_code
_entity_poly.pdbx_strand_id
1 'polypeptide(L)'
;MGTGIVHFAEYRAFEVQRQQASNAMMGLLAGAELASHQLQLTEGSDTLLPEVFPRVPHIRRFNLRTEAARSILQSADTHLGAMSVPYALALHEDFLKTCVGLLIRDGRAPSSAGSAVRAQLHDGIETATGETFDADSIIQIDTIRLMRNATIHSGGRAHQALVDKVAQWTPTAEAGWVRIAKKSLAAIAVGDRVDFGHPELILTLAVTKSLGRQANSLSRTLWAQLVIEDVLAEEPGNLNRHQLERKAAGKARRHYASLKLTDYELTAAMRVVLANT
;
A
#
# COMPACT_ATOMS: atom_id res chain seq x y z
N MET A 1 12.49 -8.74 19.94
CA MET A 1 11.90 -7.64 20.73
C MET A 1 11.52 -6.55 19.74
N GLY A 2 10.21 -6.32 19.53
CA GLY A 2 9.77 -5.36 18.52
C GLY A 2 10.12 -3.93 18.94
N THR A 3 11.03 -3.31 18.21
CA THR A 3 11.20 -1.85 18.21
C THR A 3 9.86 -1.25 17.75
N GLY A 4 9.32 -0.30 18.53
CA GLY A 4 8.03 0.31 18.19
C GLY A 4 8.11 1.07 16.86
N ILE A 5 7.01 1.11 16.10
CA ILE A 5 6.94 1.75 14.78
C ILE A 5 7.27 3.25 14.90
N VAL A 6 8.19 3.72 14.06
CA VAL A 6 8.53 5.13 13.89
C VAL A 6 7.63 5.74 12.83
N HIS A 7 6.83 6.73 13.21
CA HIS A 7 5.93 7.43 12.31
C HIS A 7 6.61 8.61 11.64
N PHE A 8 7.75 8.39 10.95
CA PHE A 8 8.47 9.42 10.19
C PHE A 8 7.65 9.93 8.98
N ALA A 9 8.01 11.07 8.39
CA ALA A 9 7.15 11.77 7.41
C ALA A 9 6.66 10.88 6.27
N GLU A 10 7.55 10.16 5.61
CA GLU A 10 7.21 9.36 4.44
C GLU A 10 6.36 8.14 4.82
N TYR A 11 6.57 7.54 6.00
CA TYR A 11 5.67 6.51 6.51
C TYR A 11 4.27 7.05 6.86
N ARG A 12 4.18 8.28 7.41
CA ARG A 12 2.87 8.94 7.63
C ARG A 12 2.17 9.19 6.30
N ALA A 13 2.89 9.69 5.29
CA ALA A 13 2.35 9.93 3.96
C ALA A 13 1.86 8.63 3.31
N PHE A 14 2.65 7.55 3.39
CA PHE A 14 2.28 6.22 2.92
C PHE A 14 0.98 5.72 3.58
N GLU A 15 0.86 5.80 4.91
CA GLU A 15 -0.37 5.38 5.61
C GLU A 15 -1.59 6.21 5.20
N VAL A 16 -1.42 7.53 5.01
CA VAL A 16 -2.50 8.41 4.52
C VAL A 16 -2.93 8.01 3.11
N GLN A 17 -1.98 7.83 2.19
CA GLN A 17 -2.29 7.42 0.81
C GLN A 17 -2.98 6.06 0.76
N ARG A 18 -2.52 5.09 1.56
CA ARG A 18 -3.14 3.76 1.68
C ARG A 18 -4.57 3.86 2.20
N GLN A 19 -4.82 4.71 3.21
CA GLN A 19 -6.17 4.93 3.73
C GLN A 19 -7.07 5.63 2.70
N GLN A 20 -6.57 6.63 1.98
CA GLN A 20 -7.31 7.30 0.90
C GLN A 20 -7.68 6.32 -0.21
N ALA A 21 -6.74 5.48 -0.65
CA ALA A 21 -7.00 4.43 -1.62
C ALA A 21 -8.11 3.48 -1.15
N SER A 22 -8.01 2.98 0.09
CA SER A 22 -9.04 2.11 0.68
C SER A 22 -10.40 2.79 0.73
N ASN A 23 -10.48 4.03 1.21
CA ASN A 23 -11.74 4.76 1.35
C ASN A 23 -12.39 5.06 0.00
N ALA A 24 -11.60 5.48 -0.99
CA ALA A 24 -12.09 5.71 -2.35
C ALA A 24 -12.72 4.45 -2.94
N MET A 25 -12.07 3.29 -2.74
CA MET A 25 -12.59 2.02 -3.23
C MET A 25 -13.88 1.58 -2.54
N MET A 26 -13.94 1.71 -1.22
CA MET A 26 -15.18 1.42 -0.48
C MET A 26 -16.32 2.34 -0.90
N GLY A 27 -16.03 3.62 -1.14
CA GLY A 27 -17.02 4.57 -1.64
C GLY A 27 -17.56 4.19 -3.03
N LEU A 28 -16.69 3.78 -3.95
CA LEU A 28 -17.08 3.34 -5.30
C LEU A 28 -17.91 2.05 -5.26
N LEU A 29 -17.51 1.07 -4.45
CA LEU A 29 -18.25 -0.18 -4.26
C LEU A 29 -19.64 0.08 -3.67
N ALA A 30 -19.71 0.88 -2.60
CA ALA A 30 -20.99 1.26 -1.99
C ALA A 30 -21.90 1.99 -2.98
N GLY A 31 -21.35 2.90 -3.79
CA GLY A 31 -22.09 3.57 -4.85
C GLY A 31 -22.62 2.62 -5.92
N ALA A 32 -21.81 1.64 -6.35
CA ALA A 32 -22.21 0.63 -7.32
C ALA A 32 -23.34 -0.27 -6.80
N GLU A 33 -23.23 -0.73 -5.54
CA GLU A 33 -24.26 -1.55 -4.89
C GLU A 33 -25.57 -0.78 -4.67
N LEU A 34 -25.50 0.48 -4.23
CA LEU A 34 -26.68 1.34 -4.08
C LEU A 34 -27.38 1.57 -5.43
N ALA A 35 -26.61 1.84 -6.49
CA ALA A 35 -27.16 2.01 -7.83
C ALA A 35 -27.78 0.71 -8.37
N SER A 36 -27.10 -0.43 -8.16
CA SER A 36 -27.59 -1.76 -8.51
C SER A 36 -28.92 -2.07 -7.82
N HIS A 37 -29.03 -1.80 -6.52
CA HIS A 37 -30.25 -1.97 -5.75
C HIS A 37 -31.38 -1.03 -6.22
N GLN A 38 -31.08 0.25 -6.49
CA GLN A 38 -32.07 1.20 -7.01
C GLN A 38 -32.65 0.75 -8.36
N LEU A 39 -31.82 0.17 -9.22
CA LEU A 39 -32.24 -0.34 -10.53
C LEU A 39 -33.20 -1.53 -10.43
N GLN A 40 -33.21 -2.29 -9.33
CA GLN A 40 -34.19 -3.36 -9.09
C GLN A 40 -35.64 -2.85 -9.15
N LEU A 41 -35.88 -1.59 -8.75
CA LEU A 41 -37.22 -0.99 -8.80
C LEU A 41 -37.72 -0.74 -10.24
N THR A 42 -36.84 -0.86 -11.23
CA THR A 42 -37.15 -0.67 -12.66
C THR A 42 -36.89 -1.93 -13.48
N GLU A 43 -36.75 -3.08 -12.81
CA GLU A 43 -36.55 -4.38 -13.44
C GLU A 43 -37.69 -4.70 -14.40
N GLY A 44 -37.36 -5.24 -15.58
CA GLY A 44 -38.32 -5.51 -16.64
C GLY A 44 -38.79 -4.28 -17.45
N SER A 45 -38.34 -3.07 -17.11
CA SER A 45 -38.64 -1.86 -17.89
C SER A 45 -37.60 -1.62 -19.00
N ASP A 46 -38.04 -0.97 -20.08
CA ASP A 46 -37.17 -0.49 -21.17
C ASP A 46 -36.48 0.85 -20.86
N THR A 47 -36.61 1.33 -19.61
CA THR A 47 -36.07 2.61 -19.13
C THR A 47 -34.55 2.63 -19.25
N LEU A 48 -34.01 3.76 -19.68
CA LEU A 48 -32.56 3.96 -19.83
C LEU A 48 -31.97 4.59 -18.57
N LEU A 49 -30.71 4.30 -18.23
CA LEU A 49 -30.09 4.90 -17.04
C LEU A 49 -30.11 6.43 -16.97
N PRO A 50 -29.95 7.17 -18.08
CA PRO A 50 -30.07 8.62 -18.05
C PRO A 50 -31.44 9.13 -17.59
N GLU A 51 -32.49 8.32 -17.72
CA GLU A 51 -33.85 8.63 -17.27
C GLU A 51 -34.01 8.35 -15.77
N VAL A 52 -33.36 7.28 -15.28
CA VAL A 52 -33.34 6.93 -13.84
C VAL A 52 -32.44 7.87 -13.03
N PHE A 53 -31.29 8.27 -13.59
CA PHE A 53 -30.28 9.08 -12.90
C PHE A 53 -29.91 10.37 -13.68
N PRO A 54 -30.87 11.27 -13.95
CA PRO A 54 -30.66 12.41 -14.85
C PRO A 54 -29.63 13.44 -14.34
N ARG A 55 -29.35 13.42 -13.04
CA ARG A 55 -28.40 14.33 -12.39
C ARG A 55 -26.96 13.80 -12.33
N VAL A 56 -26.72 12.53 -12.71
CA VAL A 56 -25.37 11.96 -12.71
C VAL A 56 -24.57 12.53 -13.90
N PRO A 57 -23.45 13.21 -13.66
CA PRO A 57 -22.62 13.73 -14.74
C PRO A 57 -22.20 12.62 -15.71
N HIS A 58 -22.23 12.90 -17.01
CA HIS A 58 -21.86 11.97 -18.08
C HIS A 58 -22.68 10.67 -18.17
N ILE A 59 -23.79 10.52 -17.44
CA ILE A 59 -24.63 9.31 -17.46
C ILE A 59 -25.11 8.90 -18.86
N ARG A 60 -25.27 9.89 -19.77
CA ARG A 60 -25.62 9.66 -21.17
C ARG A 60 -24.62 8.81 -21.95
N ARG A 61 -23.36 8.71 -21.50
CA ARG A 61 -22.36 7.79 -22.08
C ARG A 61 -22.62 6.34 -21.69
N PHE A 62 -23.39 6.12 -20.63
CA PHE A 62 -23.79 4.83 -20.12
C PHE A 62 -25.28 4.58 -20.45
N ASN A 63 -25.60 4.67 -21.75
CA ASN A 63 -26.97 4.59 -22.27
C ASN A 63 -27.46 3.14 -22.39
N LEU A 64 -27.44 2.44 -21.26
CA LEU A 64 -27.85 1.05 -21.16
C LEU A 64 -29.24 0.96 -20.53
N ARG A 65 -29.96 -0.10 -20.90
CA ARG A 65 -31.18 -0.52 -20.20
C ARG A 65 -30.83 -0.95 -18.77
N THR A 66 -31.79 -0.81 -17.87
CA THR A 66 -31.67 -1.19 -16.45
C THR A 66 -30.96 -2.51 -16.22
N GLU A 67 -31.37 -3.59 -16.92
CA GLU A 67 -30.82 -4.93 -16.68
C GLU A 67 -29.34 -5.04 -17.07
N ALA A 68 -28.96 -4.54 -18.25
CA ALA A 68 -27.57 -4.57 -18.71
C ALA A 68 -26.66 -3.74 -17.79
N ALA A 69 -27.15 -2.60 -17.33
CA ALA A 69 -26.40 -1.76 -16.40
C ALA A 69 -26.28 -2.35 -15.00
N ARG A 70 -27.34 -3.00 -14.50
CA ARG A 70 -27.30 -3.73 -13.22
C ARG A 70 -26.25 -4.84 -13.27
N SER A 71 -26.18 -5.61 -14.35
CA SER A 71 -25.13 -6.64 -14.52
C SER A 71 -23.72 -6.06 -14.46
N ILE A 72 -23.48 -4.88 -15.05
CA ILE A 72 -22.18 -4.19 -14.97
C ILE A 72 -21.90 -3.72 -13.54
N LEU A 73 -22.89 -3.14 -12.86
CA LEU A 73 -22.74 -2.67 -11.48
C LEU A 73 -22.51 -3.82 -10.50
N GLN A 74 -23.15 -4.97 -10.69
CA GLN A 74 -22.89 -6.20 -9.93
C GLN A 74 -21.49 -6.76 -10.18
N SER A 75 -20.92 -6.51 -11.38
CA SER A 75 -19.54 -6.88 -11.72
C SER A 75 -18.51 -5.83 -11.27
N ALA A 76 -18.95 -4.72 -10.66
CA ALA A 76 -18.08 -3.62 -10.28
C ALA A 76 -17.00 -4.08 -9.31
N ASP A 77 -17.30 -5.02 -8.40
CA ASP A 77 -16.33 -5.54 -7.44
C ASP A 77 -15.08 -6.10 -8.13
N THR A 78 -15.28 -6.91 -9.17
CA THR A 78 -14.17 -7.51 -9.91
C THR A 78 -13.34 -6.48 -10.66
N HIS A 79 -14.01 -5.53 -11.34
CA HIS A 79 -13.32 -4.49 -12.10
C HIS A 79 -12.56 -3.52 -11.19
N LEU A 80 -13.18 -3.13 -10.08
CA LEU A 80 -12.58 -2.26 -9.08
C LEU A 80 -11.40 -2.96 -8.39
N GLY A 81 -11.52 -4.24 -8.05
CA GLY A 81 -10.40 -5.04 -7.55
C GLY A 81 -9.23 -5.07 -8.54
N ALA A 82 -9.51 -5.34 -9.81
CA ALA A 82 -8.50 -5.41 -10.87
C ALA A 82 -7.77 -4.08 -11.12
N MET A 83 -8.39 -2.94 -10.84
CA MET A 83 -7.76 -1.63 -10.91
C MET A 83 -7.01 -1.26 -9.62
N SER A 84 -7.54 -1.65 -8.47
CA SER A 84 -7.11 -1.08 -7.18
C SER A 84 -6.09 -1.91 -6.45
N VAL A 85 -6.04 -3.22 -6.67
CA VAL A 85 -4.93 -4.04 -6.21
C VAL A 85 -3.60 -3.55 -6.83
N PRO A 86 -3.48 -3.34 -8.16
CA PRO A 86 -2.28 -2.74 -8.73
C PRO A 86 -1.93 -1.36 -8.14
N TYR A 87 -2.93 -0.52 -7.88
CA TYR A 87 -2.71 0.78 -7.26
C TYR A 87 -2.15 0.65 -5.83
N ALA A 88 -2.75 -0.20 -4.99
CA ALA A 88 -2.27 -0.46 -3.63
C ALA A 88 -0.86 -1.07 -3.62
N LEU A 89 -0.54 -1.97 -4.55
CA LEU A 89 0.82 -2.49 -4.74
C LEU A 89 1.80 -1.38 -5.10
N ALA A 90 1.42 -0.49 -6.01
CA ALA A 90 2.28 0.61 -6.44
C ALA A 90 2.62 1.57 -5.28
N LEU A 91 1.65 1.90 -4.42
CA LEU A 91 1.88 2.70 -3.21
C LEU A 91 2.92 2.04 -2.28
N HIS A 92 2.82 0.73 -2.10
CA HIS A 92 3.77 -0.02 -1.28
C HIS A 92 5.17 -0.07 -1.91
N GLU A 93 5.25 -0.33 -3.22
CA GLU A 93 6.51 -0.34 -3.96
C GLU A 93 7.22 1.02 -3.93
N ASP A 94 6.47 2.11 -4.01
CA ASP A 94 7.01 3.48 -3.88
C ASP A 94 7.54 3.76 -2.47
N PHE A 95 6.80 3.34 -1.44
CA PHE A 95 7.27 3.43 -0.06
C PHE A 95 8.55 2.60 0.18
N LEU A 96 8.64 1.38 -0.35
CA LEU A 96 9.86 0.57 -0.23
C LEU A 96 11.05 1.24 -0.92
N LYS A 97 10.86 1.87 -2.08
CA LYS A 97 11.93 2.65 -2.74
C LYS A 97 12.39 3.80 -1.86
N THR A 98 11.47 4.46 -1.18
CA THR A 98 11.80 5.49 -0.20
C THR A 98 12.66 4.93 0.93
N CYS A 99 12.27 3.78 1.52
CA CYS A 99 13.08 3.09 2.53
C CYS A 99 14.48 2.72 2.01
N VAL A 100 14.58 2.18 0.79
CA VAL A 100 15.88 1.87 0.16
C VAL A 100 16.72 3.15 -0.02
N GLY A 101 16.11 4.25 -0.46
CA GLY A 101 16.79 5.54 -0.56
C GLY A 101 17.34 6.03 0.78
N LEU A 102 16.57 5.86 1.85
CA LEU A 102 17.01 6.17 3.21
C LEU A 102 18.15 5.25 3.68
N LEU A 103 18.10 3.95 3.36
CA LEU A 103 19.19 3.02 3.67
C LEU A 103 20.48 3.34 2.91
N ILE A 104 20.38 3.78 1.66
CA ILE A 104 21.54 4.27 0.88
C ILE A 104 22.13 5.51 1.56
N ARG A 105 21.27 6.45 1.96
CA ARG A 105 21.68 7.65 2.69
C ARG A 105 22.33 7.33 4.04
N ASP A 106 21.85 6.29 4.73
CA ASP A 106 22.42 5.78 5.99
C ASP A 106 23.77 5.06 5.79
N GLY A 107 24.20 4.83 4.55
CA GLY A 107 25.39 4.05 4.21
C GLY A 107 25.21 2.54 4.43
N ARG A 108 23.98 2.06 4.61
CA ARG A 108 23.65 0.64 4.84
C ARG A 108 23.35 -0.13 3.56
N ALA A 109 23.13 0.56 2.46
CA ALA A 109 22.92 -0.01 1.14
C ALA A 109 23.78 0.70 0.08
N PRO A 110 24.28 -0.03 -0.95
CA PRO A 110 24.99 0.60 -2.06
C PRO A 110 24.04 1.44 -2.92
N SER A 111 24.54 2.48 -3.60
CA SER A 111 23.72 3.33 -4.46
C SER A 111 23.00 2.57 -5.59
N SER A 112 23.56 1.44 -6.04
CA SER A 112 22.92 0.56 -7.03
C SER A 112 21.61 -0.05 -6.55
N ALA A 113 21.38 -0.17 -5.23
CA ALA A 113 20.12 -0.66 -4.66
C ALA A 113 18.91 0.20 -5.07
N GLY A 114 19.11 1.49 -5.38
CA GLY A 114 18.04 2.36 -5.87
C GLY A 114 17.48 1.96 -7.25
N SER A 115 18.22 1.15 -8.01
CA SER A 115 17.81 0.61 -9.31
C SER A 115 17.26 -0.81 -9.26
N ALA A 116 17.10 -1.39 -8.05
CA ALA A 116 16.64 -2.76 -7.89
C ALA A 116 15.25 -3.00 -8.51
N VAL A 117 15.05 -4.21 -9.03
CA VAL A 117 13.73 -4.61 -9.54
C VAL A 117 12.75 -4.67 -8.37
N ARG A 118 11.48 -4.31 -8.60
CA ARG A 118 10.46 -4.17 -7.55
C ARG A 118 10.29 -5.39 -6.66
N ALA A 119 10.45 -6.60 -7.23
CA ALA A 119 10.39 -7.85 -6.49
C ALA A 119 11.55 -8.02 -5.49
N GLN A 120 12.68 -7.38 -5.72
CA GLN A 120 13.92 -7.49 -4.92
C GLN A 120 14.01 -6.44 -3.80
N LEU A 121 13.05 -5.51 -3.70
CA LEU A 121 13.13 -4.42 -2.72
C LEU A 121 13.08 -4.93 -1.28
N HIS A 122 12.29 -5.98 -1.00
CA HIS A 122 12.23 -6.60 0.32
C HIS A 122 13.57 -7.25 0.68
N ASP A 123 14.09 -8.14 -0.16
CA ASP A 123 15.40 -8.79 0.03
C ASP A 123 16.54 -7.77 0.19
N GLY A 124 16.51 -6.68 -0.57
CA GLY A 124 17.48 -5.59 -0.49
C GLY A 124 17.43 -4.87 0.86
N ILE A 125 16.23 -4.65 1.40
CA ILE A 125 16.05 -4.08 2.75
C ILE A 125 16.56 -5.07 3.80
N GLU A 126 16.20 -6.36 3.74
CA GLU A 126 16.69 -7.36 4.70
C GLU A 126 18.21 -7.44 4.73
N THR A 127 18.83 -7.43 3.55
CA THR A 127 20.29 -7.46 3.42
C THR A 127 20.94 -6.23 4.05
N ALA A 128 20.35 -5.04 3.86
CA ALA A 128 20.86 -3.79 4.41
C ALA A 128 20.61 -3.64 5.93
N THR A 129 19.49 -4.19 6.42
CA THR A 129 19.08 -4.04 7.81
C THR A 129 19.57 -5.16 8.73
N GLY A 130 19.77 -6.36 8.18
CA GLY A 130 19.94 -7.61 8.94
C GLY A 130 18.65 -8.10 9.61
N GLU A 131 17.52 -7.45 9.34
CA GLU A 131 16.20 -7.87 9.82
C GLU A 131 15.49 -8.70 8.75
N THR A 132 14.49 -9.47 9.16
CA THR A 132 13.70 -10.33 8.25
C THR A 132 12.26 -9.89 8.22
N PHE A 133 11.66 -9.88 7.04
CA PHE A 133 10.22 -9.77 6.89
C PHE A 133 9.51 -11.07 7.30
N ASP A 134 8.24 -10.93 7.65
CA ASP A 134 7.33 -12.04 7.84
C ASP A 134 7.18 -12.84 6.54
N ALA A 135 7.68 -14.07 6.55
CA ALA A 135 7.76 -14.92 5.36
C ALA A 135 6.37 -15.18 4.74
N ASP A 136 5.33 -15.36 5.55
CA ASP A 136 3.97 -15.55 5.07
C ASP A 136 3.45 -14.31 4.34
N SER A 137 3.71 -13.11 4.89
CA SER A 137 3.39 -11.83 4.23
C SER A 137 4.15 -11.65 2.91
N ILE A 138 5.42 -12.09 2.83
CA ILE A 138 6.20 -12.08 1.58
C ILE A 138 5.59 -13.02 0.54
N ILE A 139 5.25 -14.25 0.92
CA ILE A 139 4.58 -15.20 0.03
C ILE A 139 3.26 -14.63 -0.49
N GLN A 140 2.47 -14.00 0.38
CA GLN A 140 1.20 -13.40 0.01
C GLN A 140 1.39 -12.22 -0.96
N ILE A 141 2.30 -11.27 -0.69
CA ILE A 141 2.51 -10.11 -1.58
C ILE A 141 3.05 -10.53 -2.95
N ASP A 142 3.93 -11.52 -3.00
CA ASP A 142 4.45 -12.06 -4.26
C ASP A 142 3.35 -12.77 -5.05
N THR A 143 2.48 -13.51 -4.38
CA THR A 143 1.31 -14.12 -5.02
C THR A 143 0.41 -13.04 -5.63
N ILE A 144 0.12 -11.98 -4.88
CA ILE A 144 -0.69 -10.84 -5.38
C ILE A 144 -0.01 -10.13 -6.56
N ARG A 145 1.31 -9.95 -6.53
CA ARG A 145 2.09 -9.40 -7.66
C ARG A 145 1.95 -10.26 -8.91
N LEU A 146 2.02 -11.58 -8.77
CA LEU A 146 1.86 -12.52 -9.88
C LEU A 146 0.41 -12.55 -10.39
N MET A 147 -0.58 -12.47 -9.50
CA MET A 147 -1.98 -12.29 -9.91
C MET A 147 -2.16 -11.00 -10.71
N ARG A 148 -1.53 -9.89 -10.27
CA ARG A 148 -1.57 -8.61 -10.98
C ARG A 148 -0.94 -8.72 -12.36
N ASN A 149 0.19 -9.42 -12.47
CA ASN A 149 0.83 -9.66 -13.75
C ASN A 149 -0.06 -10.49 -14.67
N ALA A 150 -0.77 -11.51 -14.16
CA ALA A 150 -1.74 -12.27 -14.93
C ALA A 150 -2.88 -11.39 -15.46
N THR A 151 -3.44 -10.50 -14.63
CA THR A 151 -4.50 -9.55 -15.03
C THR A 151 -4.03 -8.58 -16.11
N ILE A 152 -2.81 -8.03 -16.01
CA ILE A 152 -2.31 -7.02 -16.95
C ILE A 152 -1.74 -7.64 -18.23
N HIS A 153 -1.03 -8.75 -18.13
CA HIS A 153 -0.21 -9.29 -19.23
C HIS A 153 -0.72 -10.61 -19.82
N SER A 154 -1.59 -11.34 -19.11
CA SER A 154 -2.08 -12.67 -19.52
C SER A 154 -3.60 -12.72 -19.68
N GLY A 155 -4.24 -11.57 -19.90
CA GLY A 155 -5.70 -11.47 -20.07
C GLY A 155 -6.49 -11.99 -18.86
N GLY A 156 -5.92 -11.89 -17.66
CA GLY A 156 -6.53 -12.42 -16.43
C GLY A 156 -6.42 -13.93 -16.28
N ARG A 157 -5.47 -14.59 -16.93
CA ARG A 157 -5.24 -16.04 -16.79
C ARG A 157 -3.97 -16.37 -16.03
N ALA A 158 -4.05 -17.37 -15.17
CA ALA A 158 -2.94 -17.90 -14.41
C ALA A 158 -1.85 -18.44 -15.34
N HIS A 159 -0.61 -18.25 -14.91
CA HIS A 159 0.62 -18.61 -15.62
C HIS A 159 1.49 -19.43 -14.66
N GLN A 160 2.47 -20.16 -15.19
CA GLN A 160 3.23 -21.14 -14.41
C GLN A 160 3.84 -20.53 -13.14
N ALA A 161 4.41 -19.33 -13.21
CA ALA A 161 5.00 -18.65 -12.06
C ALA A 161 4.00 -18.43 -10.90
N LEU A 162 2.72 -18.17 -11.19
CA LEU A 162 1.69 -18.04 -10.16
C LEU A 162 1.38 -19.40 -9.51
N VAL A 163 1.27 -20.45 -10.32
CA VAL A 163 1.03 -21.82 -9.81
C VAL A 163 2.20 -22.26 -8.92
N ASP A 164 3.43 -22.03 -9.37
CA ASP A 164 4.64 -22.37 -8.61
C ASP A 164 4.72 -21.60 -7.28
N LYS A 165 4.34 -20.30 -7.27
CA LYS A 165 4.31 -19.49 -6.06
C LYS A 165 3.24 -19.98 -5.07
N VAL A 166 2.07 -20.37 -5.56
CA VAL A 166 1.00 -20.91 -4.70
C VAL A 166 1.40 -22.28 -4.13
N ALA A 167 2.12 -23.11 -4.89
CA ALA A 167 2.65 -24.38 -4.39
C ALA A 167 3.67 -24.22 -3.24
N GLN A 168 4.23 -23.01 -3.06
CA GLN A 168 5.13 -22.67 -1.96
C GLN A 168 4.39 -22.19 -0.70
N TRP A 169 3.05 -22.11 -0.72
CA TRP A 169 2.30 -21.66 0.44
C TRP A 169 2.50 -22.57 1.65
N THR A 170 2.81 -21.95 2.78
CA THR A 170 2.74 -22.63 4.08
C THR A 170 1.26 -22.76 4.51
N PRO A 171 0.92 -23.71 5.39
CA PRO A 171 -0.44 -23.80 5.95
C PRO A 171 -0.89 -22.49 6.62
N THR A 172 0.05 -21.75 7.22
CA THR A 172 -0.23 -20.45 7.85
C THR A 172 -0.48 -19.35 6.82
N ALA A 173 0.31 -19.30 5.75
CA ALA A 173 0.11 -18.35 4.64
C ALA A 173 -1.24 -18.56 3.96
N GLU A 174 -1.61 -19.83 3.69
CA GLU A 174 -2.91 -20.18 3.12
C GLU A 174 -4.05 -19.84 4.09
N ALA A 175 -3.95 -20.21 5.36
CA ALA A 175 -4.98 -19.88 6.36
C ALA A 175 -5.16 -18.36 6.49
N GLY A 176 -4.06 -17.61 6.48
CA GLY A 176 -4.07 -16.14 6.46
C GLY A 176 -4.75 -15.57 5.22
N TRP A 177 -4.47 -16.14 4.04
CA TRP A 177 -5.10 -15.80 2.78
C TRP A 177 -6.60 -16.08 2.82
N VAL A 178 -7.02 -17.31 3.10
CA VAL A 178 -8.42 -17.75 3.14
C VAL A 178 -9.24 -16.94 4.15
N ARG A 179 -8.66 -16.60 5.30
CA ARG A 179 -9.35 -15.78 6.32
C ARG A 179 -9.81 -14.44 5.77
N ILE A 180 -9.05 -13.83 4.86
CA ILE A 180 -9.34 -12.51 4.29
C ILE A 180 -10.02 -12.66 2.92
N ALA A 181 -9.37 -13.35 1.98
CA ALA A 181 -9.83 -13.53 0.60
C ALA A 181 -11.07 -14.45 0.47
N LYS A 182 -11.40 -15.21 1.52
CA LYS A 182 -12.52 -16.17 1.57
C LYS A 182 -12.44 -17.33 0.58
N LYS A 183 -11.38 -17.43 -0.20
CA LYS A 183 -11.06 -18.52 -1.12
C LYS A 183 -9.60 -18.91 -1.02
N SER A 184 -9.29 -20.18 -1.23
CA SER A 184 -7.91 -20.65 -1.42
C SER A 184 -7.56 -20.60 -2.91
N LEU A 185 -6.27 -20.40 -3.21
CA LEU A 185 -5.72 -20.59 -4.55
C LEU A 185 -5.01 -21.94 -4.70
N ALA A 186 -4.95 -22.80 -3.68
CA ALA A 186 -4.16 -24.03 -3.69
C ALA A 186 -4.42 -24.96 -4.89
N ALA A 187 -5.62 -24.90 -5.48
CA ALA A 187 -6.00 -25.69 -6.64
C ALA A 187 -5.85 -24.94 -7.99
N ILE A 188 -5.25 -23.75 -8.02
CA ILE A 188 -5.10 -22.96 -9.24
C ILE A 188 -4.20 -23.67 -10.26
N ALA A 189 -4.66 -23.74 -11.50
CA ALA A 189 -3.92 -24.31 -12.62
C ALA A 189 -3.62 -23.24 -13.69
N VAL A 190 -2.66 -23.54 -14.58
CA VAL A 190 -2.34 -22.67 -15.71
C VAL A 190 -3.58 -22.51 -16.60
N GLY A 191 -3.89 -21.27 -16.98
CA GLY A 191 -5.06 -20.94 -17.80
C GLY A 191 -6.32 -20.60 -17.01
N ASP A 192 -6.37 -20.93 -15.71
CA ASP A 192 -7.48 -20.56 -14.83
C ASP A 192 -7.62 -19.05 -14.71
N ARG A 193 -8.85 -18.60 -14.47
CA ARG A 193 -9.14 -17.17 -14.33
C ARG A 193 -8.61 -16.65 -12.99
N VAL A 194 -7.90 -15.53 -13.04
CA VAL A 194 -7.41 -14.78 -11.89
C VAL A 194 -8.30 -13.55 -11.72
N ASP A 195 -9.10 -13.58 -10.66
CA ASP A 195 -10.01 -12.49 -10.31
C ASP A 195 -9.57 -11.80 -9.03
N PHE A 196 -9.62 -10.47 -9.07
CA PHE A 196 -9.50 -9.59 -7.92
C PHE A 196 -10.87 -9.06 -7.56
N GLY A 197 -11.32 -9.26 -6.33
CA GLY A 197 -12.46 -8.55 -5.77
C GLY A 197 -12.05 -7.70 -4.57
N HIS A 198 -13.05 -7.23 -3.84
CA HIS A 198 -12.88 -6.57 -2.56
C HIS A 198 -12.01 -7.38 -1.56
N PRO A 199 -12.17 -8.71 -1.41
CA PRO A 199 -11.36 -9.48 -0.47
C PRO A 199 -9.85 -9.43 -0.78
N GLU A 200 -9.45 -9.54 -2.05
CA GLU A 200 -8.05 -9.43 -2.46
C GLU A 200 -7.48 -8.02 -2.25
N LEU A 201 -8.30 -6.97 -2.43
CA LEU A 201 -7.90 -5.61 -2.09
C LEU A 201 -7.63 -5.48 -0.59
N ILE A 202 -8.51 -5.99 0.26
CA ILE A 202 -8.30 -5.96 1.72
C ILE A 202 -7.06 -6.75 2.11
N LEU A 203 -6.84 -7.92 1.51
CA LEU A 203 -5.62 -8.70 1.72
C LEU A 203 -4.38 -7.90 1.31
N THR A 204 -4.39 -7.28 0.13
CA THR A 204 -3.30 -6.43 -0.35
C THR A 204 -3.00 -5.28 0.61
N LEU A 205 -4.03 -4.59 1.09
CA LEU A 205 -3.88 -3.48 2.05
C LEU A 205 -3.37 -3.96 3.41
N ALA A 206 -3.77 -5.15 3.86
CA ALA A 206 -3.33 -5.73 5.12
C ALA A 206 -1.84 -6.15 5.05
N VAL A 207 -1.46 -6.85 3.98
CA VAL A 207 -0.09 -7.34 3.76
C VAL A 207 0.87 -6.18 3.56
N THR A 208 0.52 -5.20 2.70
CA THR A 208 1.37 -4.01 2.49
C THR A 208 1.52 -3.18 3.76
N LYS A 209 0.48 -3.06 4.59
CA LYS A 209 0.58 -2.42 5.91
C LYS A 209 1.53 -3.18 6.85
N SER A 210 1.43 -4.50 6.90
CA SER A 210 2.30 -5.35 7.72
C SER A 210 3.76 -5.19 7.31
N LEU A 211 4.04 -5.33 6.01
CA LEU A 211 5.39 -5.22 5.46
C LEU A 211 5.92 -3.79 5.57
N GLY A 212 5.10 -2.76 5.36
CA GLY A 212 5.51 -1.37 5.52
C GLY A 212 5.97 -1.04 6.94
N ARG A 213 5.39 -1.68 7.96
CA ARG A 213 5.86 -1.56 9.36
C ARG A 213 7.20 -2.22 9.59
N GLN A 214 7.49 -3.31 8.88
CA GLN A 214 8.74 -4.05 9.01
C GLN A 214 9.89 -3.36 8.24
N ALA A 215 9.57 -2.66 7.15
CA ALA A 215 10.51 -1.80 6.42
C ALA A 215 10.91 -0.54 7.21
N ASN A 216 10.34 -0.33 8.40
CA ASN A 216 10.55 0.82 9.28
C ASN A 216 11.81 0.68 10.14
N SER A 217 12.95 0.29 9.53
CA SER A 217 14.20 0.06 10.25
C SER A 217 15.37 0.83 9.63
N LEU A 218 15.84 1.85 10.33
CA LEU A 218 17.02 2.68 10.01
C LEU A 218 17.90 2.84 11.25
N SER A 219 19.12 3.35 11.07
CA SER A 219 19.98 3.68 12.21
C SER A 219 19.35 4.77 13.10
N ARG A 220 19.67 4.73 14.40
CA ARG A 220 19.27 5.79 15.34
C ARG A 220 19.77 7.17 14.91
N THR A 221 20.95 7.23 14.31
CA THR A 221 21.56 8.47 13.81
C THR A 221 20.73 9.09 12.70
N LEU A 222 20.33 8.29 11.70
CA LEU A 222 19.49 8.78 10.62
C LEU A 222 18.09 9.14 11.13
N TRP A 223 17.52 8.38 12.07
CA TRP A 223 16.25 8.78 12.69
C TRP A 223 16.32 10.14 13.36
N ALA A 224 17.39 10.44 14.10
CA ALA A 224 17.56 11.76 14.71
C ALA A 224 17.67 12.88 13.66
N GLN A 225 18.34 12.64 12.53
CA GLN A 225 18.39 13.60 11.41
C GLN A 225 17.01 13.84 10.80
N LEU A 226 16.25 12.76 10.55
CA LEU A 226 14.89 12.83 10.01
C LEU A 226 13.95 13.62 10.93
N VAL A 227 14.12 13.58 12.26
CA VAL A 227 13.36 14.46 13.17
C VAL A 227 13.60 15.93 12.86
N ILE A 228 14.84 16.34 12.61
CA ILE A 228 15.20 17.73 12.34
C ILE A 228 14.65 18.16 10.98
N GLU A 229 14.82 17.33 9.96
CA GLU A 229 14.25 17.56 8.63
C GLU A 229 12.74 17.67 8.65
N ASP A 230 12.06 16.78 9.39
CA ASP A 230 10.62 16.82 9.62
C ASP A 230 10.13 18.16 10.21
N VAL A 231 10.94 18.80 11.06
CA VAL A 231 10.62 20.11 11.64
C VAL A 231 10.85 21.22 10.62
N LEU A 232 11.99 21.19 9.93
CA LEU A 232 12.36 22.21 8.95
C LEU A 232 11.41 22.20 7.73
N ALA A 233 10.92 21.02 7.32
CA ALA A 233 9.99 20.88 6.21
C ALA A 233 8.59 21.46 6.53
N GLU A 234 8.13 21.36 7.78
CA GLU A 234 6.83 21.92 8.19
C GLU A 234 6.89 23.41 8.52
N GLU A 235 8.07 23.90 8.88
CA GLU A 235 8.28 25.29 9.26
C GLU A 235 9.47 25.90 8.51
N PRO A 236 9.26 26.29 7.24
CA PRO A 236 10.31 26.81 6.36
C PRO A 236 10.85 28.20 6.77
N GLY A 237 10.50 28.70 7.96
CA GLY A 237 11.01 29.95 8.51
C GLY A 237 12.35 29.75 9.25
N ASN A 238 13.08 30.85 9.46
CA ASN A 238 14.31 30.83 10.26
C ASN A 238 13.98 30.58 11.74
N LEU A 239 13.98 29.31 12.14
CA LEU A 239 13.91 28.91 13.54
C LEU A 239 15.23 29.23 14.22
N ASN A 240 15.20 29.95 15.34
CA ASN A 240 16.38 30.05 16.17
C ASN A 240 16.67 28.68 16.83
N ARG A 241 17.90 28.50 17.31
CA ARG A 241 18.36 27.22 17.86
C ARG A 241 17.45 26.67 18.96
N HIS A 242 17.05 27.51 19.91
CA HIS A 242 16.17 27.09 21.02
C HIS A 242 14.77 26.69 20.54
N GLN A 243 14.23 27.38 19.53
CA GLN A 243 12.95 27.01 18.90
C GLN A 243 13.06 25.65 18.21
N LEU A 244 14.13 25.41 17.46
CA LEU A 244 14.38 24.17 16.76
C LEU A 244 14.56 22.99 17.74
N GLU A 245 15.37 23.16 18.80
CA GLU A 245 15.54 22.16 19.87
C GLU A 245 14.19 21.76 20.50
N ARG A 246 13.38 22.75 20.89
CA ARG A 246 12.06 22.51 21.49
C ARG A 246 11.11 21.79 20.53
N LYS A 247 11.09 22.17 19.25
CA LYS A 247 10.22 21.57 18.23
C LYS A 247 10.68 20.16 17.87
N ALA A 248 11.98 19.93 17.71
CA ALA A 248 12.57 18.62 17.50
C ALA A 248 12.22 17.66 18.65
N ALA A 249 12.36 18.10 19.91
CA ALA A 249 11.96 17.30 21.07
C ALA A 249 10.46 16.97 21.06
N GLY A 250 9.60 17.92 20.70
CA GLY A 250 8.17 17.69 20.53
C GLY A 250 7.84 16.70 19.42
N LYS A 251 8.50 16.83 18.28
CA LYS A 251 8.37 15.96 17.10
C LYS A 251 8.81 14.54 17.42
N ALA A 252 9.97 14.39 18.06
CA ALA A 252 10.52 13.11 18.50
C ALA A 252 9.54 12.39 19.45
N ARG A 253 8.98 13.10 20.44
CA ARG A 253 7.98 12.52 21.36
C ARG A 253 6.68 12.10 20.69
N ARG A 254 6.24 12.80 19.63
CA ARG A 254 4.95 12.52 18.97
C ARG A 254 5.06 11.40 17.94
N HIS A 255 6.12 11.39 17.13
CA HIS A 255 6.22 10.55 15.94
C HIS A 255 7.35 9.52 16.01
N TYR A 256 8.36 9.74 16.84
CA TYR A 256 9.54 8.90 16.98
C TYR A 256 9.68 8.33 18.40
N ALA A 257 8.57 8.29 19.16
CA ALA A 257 8.57 8.04 20.59
C ALA A 257 9.17 6.67 20.96
N SER A 258 9.00 5.68 20.08
CA SER A 258 9.53 4.33 20.23
C SER A 258 11.05 4.28 20.34
N LEU A 259 11.75 5.26 19.77
CA LEU A 259 13.21 5.34 19.79
C LEU A 259 13.75 5.96 21.09
N LYS A 260 12.93 6.75 21.81
CA LYS A 260 13.36 7.51 22.98
C LYS A 260 14.66 8.27 22.72
N LEU A 261 14.71 9.04 21.63
CA LEU A 261 15.87 9.85 21.26
C LEU A 261 16.19 10.86 22.36
N THR A 262 17.47 10.95 22.73
CA THR A 262 17.98 11.87 23.74
C THR A 262 18.19 13.28 23.17
N ASP A 263 18.20 14.28 24.04
CA ASP A 263 18.53 15.66 23.64
C ASP A 263 19.93 15.77 23.03
N TYR A 264 20.87 14.91 23.47
CA TYR A 264 22.20 14.79 22.88
C TYR A 264 22.14 14.31 21.43
N GLU A 265 21.41 13.23 21.15
CA GLU A 265 21.22 12.70 19.79
C GLU A 265 20.56 13.75 18.87
N LEU A 266 19.53 14.44 19.35
CA LEU A 266 18.85 15.49 18.58
C LEU A 266 19.76 16.69 18.32
N THR A 267 20.53 17.14 19.32
CA THR A 267 21.47 18.25 19.16
C THR A 267 22.61 17.90 18.20
N ALA A 268 23.11 16.66 18.25
CA ALA A 268 24.11 16.17 17.30
C ALA A 268 23.56 16.14 15.88
N ALA A 269 22.34 15.62 15.70
CA ALA A 269 21.66 15.61 14.41
C ALA A 269 21.42 17.02 13.85
N MET A 270 21.04 17.99 14.69
CA MET A 270 20.87 19.39 14.28
C MET A 270 22.14 19.97 13.65
N ARG A 271 23.31 19.70 14.23
CA ARG A 271 24.59 20.18 13.67
C ARG A 271 24.86 19.61 12.29
N VAL A 272 24.56 18.32 12.10
CA VAL A 272 24.77 17.64 10.82
C VAL A 272 23.81 18.17 9.76
N VAL A 273 22.51 18.26 10.08
CA VAL A 273 21.48 18.71 9.12
C VAL A 273 21.72 20.16 8.72
N LEU A 274 21.98 21.06 9.68
CA LEU A 274 22.22 22.48 9.40
C LEU A 274 23.54 22.75 8.63
N ALA A 275 24.50 21.83 8.68
CA ALA A 275 25.72 21.95 7.88
C ALA A 275 25.51 21.57 6.41
N ASN A 276 24.43 20.85 6.10
CA ASN A 276 24.11 20.35 4.76
C ASN A 276 23.00 21.16 4.07
N THR A 277 22.40 22.14 4.75
CA THR A 277 21.40 23.09 4.25
C THR A 277 22.02 24.45 3.96
#